data_AF-A0A7V9N463-F1
#
_entry.id   AF-A0A7V9N463-F1
#
_cell.length_a   1.000
_cell.length_b   1.000
_cell.length_c   1.000
_cell.angle_alpha   90.00
_cell.angle_beta   90.00
_cell.angle_gamma   90.00
#
_symmetry.space_group_name_H-M   'P 1'
#
loop_
_entity.id
_entity.type
_entity.pdbx_description
1 polymer ?
#
loop_
_entity_poly.entity_id
_entity_poly.type
_entity_poly.pdbx_seq_one_letter_code
_entity_poly.pdbx_strand_id
1 'polypeptide(L)'
;SSSQYRCDPSDKRAPDCPHPTISASTIDPIVWEKAAGVLRDPGIVAAEVAKRRQDGGLDRDRAAIDKHIAGLADKQGRIAKRLADIDDDDVAAPLVAELQTLSARKKAAEAERDALRRRIADRDAETARVATLAEWCQTVAANLDVLTYDEKRLALTALGVKVRVFKQDATDADGTPYPRWEIDMCPASPIEHVANSSIRSN
;
A
#
# COMPACT_ATOMS: atom_id res chain seq x y z
N SER A 1 21.99 31.98 -14.55
CA SER A 1 21.88 30.76 -15.36
C SER A 1 20.71 29.94 -14.85
N SER A 2 19.70 29.66 -15.69
CA SER A 2 18.55 28.82 -15.27
C SER A 2 18.92 27.35 -15.38
N SER A 3 18.76 26.58 -14.31
CA SER A 3 18.90 25.13 -14.33
C SER A 3 17.84 24.51 -15.27
N GLN A 4 18.21 23.46 -16.00
CA GLN A 4 17.31 22.79 -16.95
C GLN A 4 17.27 21.29 -16.65
N TYR A 5 16.07 20.70 -16.71
CA TYR A 5 15.91 19.25 -16.73
C TYR A 5 16.09 18.74 -18.15
N ARG A 6 16.88 17.68 -18.29
CA ARG A 6 17.19 17.03 -19.56
C ARG A 6 17.09 15.52 -19.37
N CYS A 7 16.55 14.81 -20.35
CA CYS A 7 16.67 13.36 -20.38
C CYS A 7 18.15 12.96 -20.45
N ASP A 8 18.50 11.90 -19.74
CA ASP A 8 19.83 11.30 -19.84
C ASP A 8 20.05 10.77 -21.27
N PRO A 9 21.03 11.30 -22.02
CA PRO A 9 21.30 10.86 -23.39
C PRO A 9 21.84 9.42 -23.45
N SER A 10 22.27 8.85 -22.32
CA SER A 10 22.75 7.47 -22.24
C SER A 10 21.64 6.44 -21.99
N ASP A 11 20.41 6.87 -21.70
CA ASP A 11 19.26 5.99 -21.48
C ASP A 11 18.66 5.52 -22.82
N LYS A 12 19.09 4.35 -23.30
CA LYS A 12 18.77 3.77 -24.63
C LYS A 12 17.34 3.20 -24.76
N ARG A 13 16.39 3.62 -23.92
CA ARG A 13 15.05 3.03 -23.88
C ARG A 13 14.21 3.25 -25.16
N ALA A 14 14.60 4.17 -26.04
CA ALA A 14 14.02 4.30 -27.38
C ALA A 14 15.02 4.93 -28.38
N PRO A 15 15.22 4.36 -29.58
CA PRO A 15 16.14 4.91 -30.60
C PRO A 15 15.73 6.31 -31.12
N ASP A 16 14.44 6.66 -31.07
CA ASP A 16 13.89 7.93 -31.58
C ASP A 16 13.40 8.87 -30.47
N CYS A 17 14.02 8.82 -29.29
CA CYS A 17 13.61 9.69 -28.17
C CYS A 17 13.92 11.17 -28.51
N PRO A 18 12.93 12.09 -28.49
CA PRO A 18 13.14 13.49 -28.85
C PRO A 18 13.88 14.32 -27.78
N HIS A 19 14.35 13.69 -26.70
CA HIS A 19 15.05 14.30 -25.56
C HIS A 19 14.49 15.67 -25.14
N PRO A 20 13.21 15.75 -24.73
CA PRO A 20 12.60 17.00 -24.35
C PRO A 20 13.36 17.62 -23.17
N THR A 21 13.56 18.93 -23.23
CA THR A 21 14.16 19.72 -22.14
C THR A 21 13.15 20.72 -21.61
N ILE A 22 13.24 21.06 -20.32
CA ILE A 22 12.39 22.10 -19.71
C ILE A 22 13.18 22.87 -18.65
N SER A 23 12.91 24.16 -18.53
CA SER A 23 13.54 25.00 -17.50
C SER A 23 13.00 24.64 -16.12
N ALA A 24 13.89 24.49 -15.15
CA ALA A 24 13.52 24.26 -13.76
C ALA A 24 12.65 25.41 -13.22
N SER A 25 12.99 26.64 -13.59
CA SER A 25 12.20 27.83 -13.25
C SER A 25 10.76 27.82 -13.76
N THR A 26 10.46 27.01 -14.78
CA THR A 26 9.12 26.89 -15.37
C THR A 26 8.32 25.79 -14.67
N ILE A 27 8.94 24.64 -14.41
CA ILE A 27 8.22 23.46 -13.93
C ILE A 27 8.22 23.34 -12.40
N ASP A 28 9.28 23.78 -11.70
CA ASP A 28 9.40 23.64 -10.25
C ASP A 28 8.28 24.38 -9.49
N PRO A 29 7.89 25.63 -9.84
CA PRO A 29 6.80 26.31 -9.14
C PRO A 29 5.46 25.59 -9.31
N ILE A 30 5.18 25.07 -10.52
CA ILE A 30 3.94 24.37 -10.85
C ILE A 30 3.85 23.05 -10.09
N VAL A 31 4.95 22.30 -10.08
CA VAL A 31 5.05 21.04 -9.34
C VAL A 31 4.90 21.28 -7.84
N TRP A 32 5.57 22.31 -7.31
CA TRP A 32 5.48 22.68 -5.90
C TRP A 32 4.07 23.13 -5.51
N GLU A 33 3.42 23.96 -6.33
CA GLU A 33 2.05 24.41 -6.07
C GLU A 33 1.08 23.22 -5.99
N LYS A 34 1.18 22.28 -6.94
CA LYS A 34 0.36 21.06 -6.92
C LYS A 34 0.64 20.21 -5.69
N ALA A 35 1.92 20.02 -5.33
CA ALA A 35 2.31 19.25 -4.15
C ALA A 35 1.84 19.91 -2.85
N ALA A 36 1.99 21.23 -2.74
CA ALA A 36 1.52 22.01 -1.61
C ALA A 36 -0.01 21.97 -1.49
N GLY A 37 -0.74 21.94 -2.62
CA GLY A 37 -2.20 21.74 -2.63
C GLY A 37 -2.61 20.41 -1.99
N VAL A 38 -1.92 19.31 -2.34
CA VAL A 38 -2.16 17.98 -1.74
C VAL A 38 -1.77 17.96 -0.27
N LEU A 39 -0.63 18.56 0.11
CA LEU A 39 -0.19 18.62 1.51
C LEU A 39 -1.14 19.44 2.38
N ARG A 40 -1.77 20.48 1.82
CA ARG A 40 -2.75 21.34 2.51
C ARG A 40 -4.14 20.73 2.58
N ASP A 41 -4.42 19.64 1.87
CA ASP A 41 -5.71 18.95 1.90
C ASP A 41 -5.63 17.65 2.72
N PRO A 42 -5.83 17.72 4.05
CA PRO A 42 -5.89 16.53 4.90
C PRO A 42 -7.12 15.64 4.58
N GLY A 43 -8.12 16.16 3.85
CA GLY A 43 -9.32 15.44 3.46
C GLY A 43 -9.05 14.30 2.48
N ILE A 44 -8.10 14.46 1.56
CA ILE A 44 -7.73 13.41 0.60
C ILE A 44 -7.09 12.22 1.32
N VAL A 45 -6.17 12.48 2.26
CA VAL A 45 -5.50 11.43 3.03
C VAL A 45 -6.48 10.78 4.01
N ALA A 46 -7.31 11.57 4.69
CA ALA A 46 -8.34 11.06 5.61
C ALA A 46 -9.38 10.20 4.88
N ALA A 47 -9.81 10.60 3.67
CA ALA A 47 -10.75 9.83 2.87
C ALA A 47 -10.16 8.48 2.42
N GLU A 48 -8.89 8.45 2.03
CA GLU A 48 -8.21 7.21 1.65
C GLU A 48 -8.01 6.27 2.86
N VAL A 49 -7.66 6.81 4.04
CA VAL A 49 -7.62 6.03 5.30
C VAL A 49 -9.01 5.50 5.65
N ALA A 50 -10.05 6.32 5.56
CA ALA A 50 -11.42 5.94 5.90
C ALA A 50 -11.97 4.86 4.96
N LYS A 51 -11.72 4.99 3.65
CA LYS A 51 -12.08 4.01 2.62
C LYS A 51 -11.44 2.64 2.89
N ARG A 52 -10.16 2.61 3.29
CA ARG A 52 -9.44 1.38 3.62
C ARG A 52 -9.85 0.75 4.95
N ARG A 53 -10.37 1.54 5.90
CA ARG A 53 -10.89 1.06 7.20
C ARG A 53 -12.30 0.46 7.13
N GLN A 54 -13.11 0.84 6.14
CA GLN A 54 -14.50 0.35 6.03
C GLN A 54 -14.62 -1.13 5.64
N ASP A 55 -13.54 -1.77 5.16
CA ASP A 55 -13.50 -3.22 4.89
C ASP A 55 -13.37 -4.04 6.20
N GLY A 56 -14.39 -3.97 7.05
CA GLY A 56 -14.60 -4.85 8.21
C GLY A 56 -15.09 -6.27 7.84
N GLY A 57 -15.03 -6.65 6.57
CA GLY A 57 -15.35 -7.99 6.09
C GLY A 57 -14.34 -9.03 6.60
N LEU A 58 -13.05 -8.71 6.52
CA LEU A 58 -11.97 -9.66 6.86
C LEU A 58 -12.00 -10.10 8.33
N ASP A 59 -12.31 -9.19 9.25
CA ASP A 59 -12.39 -9.51 10.68
C ASP A 59 -13.60 -10.39 11.00
N ARG A 60 -14.73 -10.19 10.31
CA ARG A 60 -15.92 -11.07 10.41
C ARG A 60 -15.65 -12.44 9.81
N ASP A 61 -15.00 -12.50 8.65
CA ASP A 61 -14.62 -13.75 8.00
C ASP A 61 -13.67 -14.56 8.88
N ARG A 62 -12.71 -13.89 9.55
CA ARG A 62 -11.79 -14.52 10.50
C ARG A 62 -12.55 -15.15 11.66
N ALA A 63 -13.46 -14.38 12.28
CA ALA A 63 -14.28 -14.87 13.39
C ALA A 63 -15.16 -16.06 12.97
N ALA A 64 -15.67 -16.07 11.74
CA ALA A 64 -16.45 -17.18 11.20
C ALA A 64 -15.58 -18.45 11.02
N ILE A 65 -14.37 -18.32 10.48
CA ILE A 65 -13.43 -19.43 10.32
C ILE A 65 -12.99 -19.97 11.69
N ASP A 66 -12.68 -19.10 12.65
CA ASP A 66 -12.30 -19.51 14.02
C ASP A 66 -13.43 -20.32 14.68
N LYS A 67 -14.68 -19.88 14.53
CA LYS A 67 -15.85 -20.64 15.00
C LYS A 67 -15.99 -21.99 14.29
N HIS A 68 -15.72 -22.04 12.98
CA HIS A 68 -15.75 -23.29 12.22
C HIS A 68 -14.69 -24.28 12.71
N ILE A 69 -13.45 -23.83 12.93
CA ILE A 69 -12.35 -24.63 13.48
C ILE A 69 -12.71 -25.19 14.86
N ALA A 70 -13.28 -24.36 15.74
CA ALA A 70 -13.74 -24.80 17.06
C ALA A 70 -14.82 -25.88 16.95
N GLY A 71 -15.81 -25.70 16.07
CA GLY A 71 -16.85 -26.70 15.84
C GLY A 71 -16.31 -28.03 15.29
N LEU A 72 -15.29 -28.00 14.43
CA LEU A 72 -14.60 -29.19 13.95
C LEU A 72 -13.84 -29.91 15.09
N ALA A 73 -13.13 -29.16 15.93
CA ALA A 73 -12.40 -29.71 17.08
C ALA A 73 -13.34 -30.37 18.09
N ASP A 74 -14.49 -29.75 18.38
CA ASP A 74 -15.52 -30.31 19.27
C ASP A 74 -16.11 -31.60 18.71
N LYS A 75 -16.30 -31.68 17.39
CA LYS A 75 -16.78 -32.91 16.73
C LYS A 75 -15.73 -34.01 16.82
N GLN A 76 -14.45 -33.70 16.58
CA GLN A 76 -13.34 -34.64 16.73
C GLN A 76 -13.27 -35.18 18.16
N GLY A 77 -13.32 -34.31 19.18
CA GLY A 77 -13.27 -34.72 20.58
C GLY A 77 -14.43 -35.64 20.98
N ARG A 78 -15.64 -35.37 20.48
CA ARG A 78 -16.81 -36.23 20.71
C ARG A 78 -16.67 -37.61 20.07
N ILE A 79 -16.13 -37.69 18.85
CA ILE A 79 -15.91 -38.98 18.18
C ILE A 79 -14.79 -39.75 18.87
N ALA A 80 -13.67 -39.10 19.20
CA ALA A 80 -12.55 -39.72 19.89
C ALA A 80 -12.98 -40.31 21.25
N LYS A 81 -13.83 -39.61 22.00
CA LYS A 81 -14.39 -40.12 23.25
C LYS A 81 -15.23 -41.39 23.05
N ARG A 82 -16.08 -41.43 22.01
CA ARG A 82 -16.88 -42.62 21.70
C ARG A 82 -16.03 -43.80 21.24
N LEU A 83 -14.94 -43.53 20.53
CA LEU A 83 -14.02 -44.56 20.06
C LEU A 83 -13.31 -45.26 21.22
N ALA A 84 -13.05 -44.54 22.32
CA ALA A 84 -12.41 -45.09 23.50
C ALA A 84 -13.25 -46.17 24.22
N ASP A 85 -14.55 -46.24 23.93
CA ASP A 85 -15.48 -47.20 24.52
C ASP A 85 -15.80 -48.39 23.58
N ILE A 86 -15.13 -48.49 22.42
CA ILE A 86 -15.37 -49.53 21.40
C ILE A 86 -14.15 -50.45 21.31
N ASP A 87 -14.35 -51.73 21.62
CA ASP A 87 -13.30 -52.77 21.56
C ASP A 87 -13.24 -53.54 20.22
N ASP A 88 -14.14 -53.22 19.28
CA ASP A 88 -14.25 -53.87 17.98
C ASP A 88 -13.71 -52.96 16.87
N ASP A 89 -12.60 -53.37 16.24
CA ASP A 89 -11.89 -52.63 15.19
C ASP A 89 -12.74 -52.43 13.93
N ASP A 90 -13.60 -53.38 13.56
CA ASP A 90 -14.47 -53.28 12.39
C ASP A 90 -15.59 -52.24 12.64
N VAL A 91 -16.06 -52.15 13.89
CA VAL A 91 -17.02 -51.12 14.33
C VAL A 91 -16.35 -49.74 14.47
N ALA A 92 -15.07 -49.71 14.83
CA ALA A 92 -14.28 -48.48 14.97
C ALA A 92 -13.86 -47.86 13.63
N ALA A 93 -13.67 -48.67 12.57
CA ALA A 93 -13.13 -48.21 11.29
C ALA A 93 -13.86 -47.00 10.65
N PRO A 94 -15.20 -46.93 10.61
CA PRO A 94 -15.91 -45.77 10.06
C PRO A 94 -15.68 -44.48 10.86
N LEU A 95 -15.54 -44.59 12.19
CA LEU A 95 -15.28 -43.43 13.06
C LEU A 95 -13.85 -42.90 12.86
N VAL A 96 -12.89 -43.79 12.63
CA VAL A 96 -11.51 -43.41 12.28
C VAL A 96 -11.48 -42.67 10.94
N ALA A 97 -12.20 -43.15 9.92
CA ALA A 97 -12.29 -42.48 8.63
C ALA A 97 -12.93 -41.08 8.73
N GLU A 98 -13.96 -40.92 9.57
CA GLU A 98 -14.57 -39.61 9.86
C GLU A 98 -13.60 -38.68 10.59
N LEU A 99 -12.82 -39.19 11.55
CA LEU A 99 -11.77 -38.40 12.23
C LEU A 99 -10.68 -37.90 11.27
N GLN A 100 -10.27 -38.74 10.31
CA GLN A 100 -9.34 -38.34 9.25
C GLN A 100 -9.94 -37.24 8.37
N THR A 101 -11.21 -37.38 7.98
CA THR A 101 -11.93 -36.37 7.19
C THR A 101 -12.04 -35.04 7.93
N LEU A 102 -12.40 -35.07 9.22
CA LEU A 102 -12.46 -33.88 10.06
C LEU A 102 -11.09 -33.23 10.25
N SER A 103 -10.03 -34.04 10.37
CA SER A 103 -8.66 -33.54 10.47
C SER A 103 -8.22 -32.83 9.21
N ALA A 104 -8.54 -33.38 8.04
CA ALA A 104 -8.25 -32.74 6.75
C ALA A 104 -9.00 -31.41 6.61
N ARG A 105 -10.30 -31.37 6.95
CA ARG A 105 -11.11 -30.15 6.94
C ARG A 105 -10.59 -29.08 7.90
N LYS A 106 -10.18 -29.48 9.11
CA LYS A 106 -9.60 -28.58 10.10
C LYS A 106 -8.30 -27.96 9.59
N LYS A 107 -7.39 -28.77 9.03
CA LYS A 107 -6.14 -28.28 8.44
C LYS A 107 -6.39 -27.29 7.28
N ALA A 108 -7.39 -27.55 6.44
CA ALA A 108 -7.78 -26.63 5.38
C ALA A 108 -8.29 -25.29 5.93
N ALA A 109 -9.17 -25.32 6.93
CA ALA A 109 -9.68 -24.12 7.58
C ALA A 109 -8.58 -23.33 8.32
N GLU A 110 -7.62 -24.02 8.96
CA GLU A 110 -6.46 -23.39 9.58
C GLU A 110 -5.57 -22.67 8.55
N ALA A 111 -5.35 -23.28 7.38
CA ALA A 111 -4.61 -22.64 6.30
C ALA A 111 -5.33 -21.39 5.77
N GLU A 112 -6.67 -21.44 5.65
CA GLU A 112 -7.49 -20.30 5.26
C GLU A 112 -7.41 -19.16 6.29
N ARG A 113 -7.53 -19.48 7.58
CA ARG A 113 -7.34 -18.53 8.69
C ARG A 113 -5.98 -17.86 8.62
N ASP A 114 -4.92 -18.63 8.38
CA ASP A 114 -3.56 -18.10 8.35
C ASP A 114 -3.34 -17.17 7.14
N ALA A 115 -3.93 -17.50 5.98
CA ALA A 115 -3.95 -16.62 4.81
C ALA A 115 -4.71 -15.32 5.09
N LEU A 116 -5.87 -15.41 5.75
CA LEU A 116 -6.66 -14.24 6.13
C LEU A 116 -5.93 -13.36 7.16
N ARG A 117 -5.23 -13.98 8.13
CA ARG A 117 -4.41 -13.26 9.11
C ARG A 117 -3.30 -12.44 8.44
N ARG A 118 -2.65 -12.98 7.40
CA ARG A 118 -1.64 -12.24 6.61
C ARG A 118 -2.28 -11.03 5.93
N ARG A 119 -3.43 -11.22 5.27
CA ARG A 119 -4.16 -10.12 4.61
C ARG A 119 -4.57 -9.01 5.58
N ILE A 120 -5.03 -9.37 6.78
CA ILE A 120 -5.35 -8.41 7.84
C ILE A 120 -4.08 -7.65 8.28
N ALA A 121 -2.98 -8.35 8.53
CA ALA A 121 -1.72 -7.73 8.91
C ALA A 121 -1.20 -6.77 7.82
N ASP A 122 -1.30 -7.16 6.54
CA ASP A 122 -0.91 -6.30 5.41
C ASP A 122 -1.78 -5.04 5.33
N ARG A 123 -3.11 -5.19 5.50
CA ARG A 123 -4.06 -4.06 5.57
C ARG A 123 -3.74 -3.12 6.72
N ASP A 124 -3.47 -3.66 7.90
CA ASP A 124 -3.21 -2.87 9.11
C ASP A 124 -1.88 -2.13 9.00
N ALA A 125 -0.84 -2.79 8.46
CA ALA A 125 0.45 -2.17 8.16
C ALA A 125 0.29 -1.02 7.15
N GLU A 126 -0.47 -1.24 6.08
CA GLU A 126 -0.76 -0.22 5.09
C GLU A 126 -1.55 0.96 5.68
N THR A 127 -2.55 0.67 6.53
CA THR A 127 -3.32 1.71 7.23
C THR A 127 -2.44 2.55 8.16
N ALA A 128 -1.52 1.91 8.89
CA ALA A 128 -0.57 2.61 9.75
C ALA A 128 0.39 3.50 8.94
N ARG A 129 0.84 3.05 7.76
CA ARG A 129 1.68 3.85 6.86
C ARG A 129 0.95 5.10 6.36
N VAL A 130 -0.30 4.96 5.92
CA VAL A 130 -1.07 6.12 5.45
C VAL A 130 -1.35 7.09 6.61
N ALA A 131 -1.63 6.59 7.81
CA ALA A 131 -1.79 7.45 8.99
C ALA A 131 -0.51 8.24 9.33
N THR A 132 0.65 7.57 9.28
CA THR A 132 1.95 8.22 9.49
C THR A 132 2.22 9.30 8.43
N LEU A 133 1.90 9.00 7.16
CA LEU A 133 1.99 9.98 6.09
C LEU A 133 1.06 11.17 6.34
N ALA A 134 -0.16 10.94 6.84
CA ALA A 134 -1.11 12.00 7.16
C ALA A 134 -0.59 12.95 8.24
N GLU A 135 -0.04 12.41 9.33
CA GLU A 135 0.55 13.20 10.43
C GLU A 135 1.76 14.01 9.94
N TRP A 136 2.60 13.40 9.11
CA TRP A 136 3.72 14.10 8.48
C TRP A 136 3.23 15.21 7.53
N CYS A 137 2.22 14.95 6.69
CA CYS A 137 1.61 15.97 5.82
C CYS A 137 1.08 17.16 6.62
N GLN A 138 0.42 16.93 7.77
CA GLN A 138 -0.05 18.02 8.64
C GLN A 138 1.09 18.86 9.20
N THR A 139 2.17 18.21 9.63
CA THR A 139 3.37 18.88 10.17
C THR A 139 4.05 19.72 9.09
N VAL A 140 4.19 19.17 7.88
CA VAL A 140 4.79 19.87 6.73
C VAL A 140 3.87 21.00 6.26
N ALA A 141 2.56 20.78 6.19
CA ALA A 141 1.56 21.78 5.81
C ALA A 141 1.64 23.03 6.67
N ALA A 142 1.81 22.86 7.99
CA ALA A 142 1.95 23.97 8.94
C ALA A 142 3.21 24.83 8.69
N ASN A 143 4.21 24.30 7.99
CA ASN A 143 5.50 24.96 7.76
C ASN A 143 5.81 25.20 6.26
N LEU A 144 4.86 24.98 5.36
CA LEU A 144 5.07 24.98 3.90
C LEU A 144 5.78 26.22 3.36
N ASP A 145 5.49 27.38 3.93
CA ASP A 145 5.99 28.67 3.46
C ASP A 145 7.43 28.96 3.94
N VAL A 146 7.92 28.22 4.93
CA VAL A 146 9.27 28.36 5.50
C VAL A 146 10.20 27.19 5.16
N LEU A 147 9.71 26.18 4.43
CA LEU A 147 10.54 25.02 4.06
C LEU A 147 11.74 25.44 3.22
N THR A 148 12.90 24.94 3.63
CA THR A 148 14.14 24.96 2.87
C THR A 148 14.01 24.13 1.59
N TYR A 149 14.94 24.33 0.65
CA TYR A 149 14.96 23.57 -0.61
C TYR A 149 15.05 22.05 -0.38
N ASP A 150 15.86 21.61 0.59
CA ASP A 150 16.03 20.19 0.90
C ASP A 150 14.75 19.58 1.48
N GLU A 151 14.02 20.33 2.31
CA GLU A 151 12.73 19.89 2.86
C GLU A 151 11.66 19.82 1.77
N LYS A 152 11.63 20.78 0.82
CA LYS A 152 10.75 20.71 -0.35
C LYS A 152 11.03 19.46 -1.18
N ARG A 153 12.31 19.14 -1.39
CA ARG A 153 12.75 17.95 -2.15
C ARG A 153 12.39 16.65 -1.43
N LEU A 154 12.52 16.61 -0.11
CA LEU A 154 12.06 15.49 0.71
C LEU A 154 10.55 15.32 0.58
N ALA A 155 9.79 16.42 0.61
CA ALA A 155 8.34 16.36 0.50
C ALA A 155 7.85 15.85 -0.86
N LEU A 156 8.46 16.31 -1.95
CA LEU A 156 8.19 15.80 -3.30
C LEU A 156 8.51 14.31 -3.44
N THR A 157 9.56 13.84 -2.76
CA THR A 157 9.96 12.43 -2.75
C THR A 157 8.96 11.56 -1.98
N ALA A 158 8.51 12.01 -0.80
CA ALA A 158 7.50 11.31 0.01
C ALA A 158 6.14 11.21 -0.71
N LEU A 159 5.74 12.27 -1.41
CA LEU A 159 4.55 12.26 -2.28
C LEU A 159 4.72 11.44 -3.56
N GLY A 160 5.93 10.93 -3.82
CA GLY A 160 6.28 10.17 -5.02
C GLY A 160 5.94 10.93 -6.31
N VAL A 161 6.21 12.23 -6.32
CA VAL A 161 5.92 13.11 -7.45
C VAL A 161 6.74 12.67 -8.66
N LYS A 162 6.06 12.39 -9.76
CA LYS A 162 6.68 12.09 -11.05
C LYS A 162 6.20 13.10 -12.08
N VAL A 163 7.13 13.69 -12.81
CA VAL A 163 6.84 14.62 -13.90
C VAL A 163 7.25 13.99 -15.21
N ARG A 164 6.28 13.81 -16.11
CA ARG A 164 6.54 13.40 -17.49
C ARG A 164 6.51 14.65 -18.36
N VAL A 165 7.58 14.87 -19.12
CA VAL A 165 7.71 16.02 -20.02
C VAL A 165 7.61 15.52 -21.45
N PHE A 166 6.69 16.09 -22.22
CA PHE A 166 6.51 15.74 -23.64
C PHE A 166 7.18 16.79 -24.52
N LYS A 167 7.60 16.40 -25.73
CA LYS A 167 8.08 17.38 -26.72
C LYS A 167 6.94 18.35 -27.05
N GLN A 168 7.29 19.61 -27.30
CA GLN A 168 6.34 20.58 -27.83
C GLN A 168 5.75 20.05 -29.14
N ASP A 169 4.43 20.14 -29.28
CA ASP A 169 3.64 19.67 -30.42
C ASP A 169 3.66 18.15 -30.66
N ALA A 170 4.06 17.35 -29.65
CA ALA A 170 3.92 15.90 -29.72
C ALA A 170 2.44 15.50 -29.70
N THR A 171 2.06 14.50 -30.49
CA THR A 171 0.72 13.92 -30.51
C THR A 171 0.76 12.45 -30.14
N ASP A 172 -0.35 11.94 -29.61
CA ASP A 172 -0.56 10.51 -29.39
C ASP A 172 -0.85 9.76 -30.71
N ALA A 173 -1.10 8.45 -30.60
CA ALA A 173 -1.37 7.57 -31.75
C ALA A 173 -2.64 7.96 -32.53
N ASP A 174 -3.57 8.67 -31.88
CA ASP A 174 -4.83 9.12 -32.45
C ASP A 174 -4.73 10.57 -32.99
N GLY A 175 -3.55 11.19 -32.92
CA GLY A 175 -3.31 12.56 -33.38
C GLY A 175 -3.68 13.63 -32.37
N THR A 176 -4.00 13.28 -31.13
CA THR A 176 -4.31 14.24 -30.06
C THR A 176 -3.02 14.82 -29.49
N PRO A 177 -2.88 16.15 -29.38
CA PRO A 177 -1.69 16.76 -28.78
C PRO A 177 -1.51 16.35 -27.32
N TYR A 178 -0.31 15.89 -26.96
CA TYR A 178 0.08 15.69 -25.58
C TYR A 178 0.21 17.04 -24.86
N PRO A 179 -0.12 17.10 -23.55
CA PRO A 179 0.21 18.26 -22.75
C PRO A 179 1.73 18.42 -22.68
N ARG A 180 2.22 19.65 -22.49
CA ARG A 180 3.68 19.89 -22.39
C ARG A 180 4.32 19.13 -21.22
N TRP A 181 3.57 18.91 -20.14
CA TRP A 181 3.95 18.05 -19.02
C TRP A 181 2.72 17.40 -18.38
N GLU A 182 2.95 16.30 -17.69
CA GLU A 182 1.98 15.59 -16.85
C GLU A 182 2.63 15.36 -15.48
N ILE A 183 1.88 15.60 -14.41
CA ILE A 183 2.36 15.42 -13.03
C ILE A 183 1.50 14.36 -12.36
N ASP A 184 2.14 13.24 -12.02
CA ASP A 184 1.56 12.15 -11.27
C ASP A 184 2.09 12.17 -9.83
N MET A 185 1.26 11.77 -8.87
CA MET A 185 1.60 11.70 -7.45
C MET A 185 1.13 10.35 -6.94
N CYS A 186 2.08 9.43 -6.83
CA CYS A 186 1.85 8.12 -6.25
C CYS A 186 2.78 8.01 -5.05
N PRO A 187 2.31 8.23 -3.81
CA PRO A 187 3.17 8.33 -2.64
C PRO A 187 4.09 7.12 -2.56
N ALA A 188 5.40 7.37 -2.63
CA ALA A 188 6.38 6.34 -2.38
C ALA A 188 6.34 6.00 -0.89
N SER A 189 6.53 4.73 -0.54
CA SER A 189 6.51 4.29 0.86
C SER A 189 7.46 5.17 1.70
N PRO A 190 6.97 5.92 2.71
CA PRO A 190 7.77 6.94 3.36
C PRO A 190 8.45 6.36 4.59
N ILE A 191 9.37 5.40 4.45
CA ILE A 191 10.18 4.95 5.59
C ILE A 191 11.58 4.61 5.11
N GLU A 192 12.49 5.59 5.22
CA GLU A 192 13.88 5.34 5.62
C GLU A 192 14.67 6.64 5.89
N HIS A 193 14.21 7.81 5.40
CA HIS A 193 15.04 9.04 5.45
C HIS A 193 14.66 10.11 6.50
N VAL A 194 13.56 9.98 7.25
CA VAL A 194 13.11 11.06 8.16
C VAL A 194 13.64 10.93 9.60
N ALA A 195 14.32 9.83 9.94
CA ALA A 195 14.81 9.63 11.32
C ALA A 195 16.02 10.49 11.70
N ASN A 196 16.63 11.26 10.79
CA ASN A 196 17.91 11.93 11.06
C ASN A 196 17.88 13.47 11.10
N SER A 197 16.74 14.13 10.89
CA SER A 197 16.67 15.61 10.85
C SER A 197 16.29 16.26 12.18
N SER A 198 15.77 15.52 13.16
CA SER A 198 15.24 16.10 14.41
C SER A 198 16.23 16.17 15.58
N ILE A 199 17.54 16.07 15.35
CA ILE A 199 18.55 16.28 16.40
C ILE A 199 19.64 17.20 15.88
N ARG A 200 19.37 18.52 15.91
CA ARG A 200 20.35 19.60 16.12
C ARG A 200 19.61 20.93 16.24
N SER A 201 19.02 21.14 17.41
CA SER A 201 18.88 22.48 17.97
C SER A 201 19.97 22.62 19.02
N ASN A 202 20.95 23.48 18.77
CA ASN A 202 21.74 24.16 19.78
C ASN A 202 22.27 25.47 19.18
#